data_AF-A0A1I1CMU2-F1
#
_entry.id   AF-A0A1I1CMU2-F1
#
_cell.length_a   1.000
_cell.length_b   1.000
_cell.length_c   1.000
_cell.angle_alpha   90.00
_cell.angle_beta   90.00
_cell.angle_gamma   90.00
#
_symmetry.space_group_name_H-M   'P 1'
#
loop_
_entity.id
_entity.type
_entity.pdbx_description
1 polymer ?
#
loop_
_entity_poly.entity_id
_entity_poly.type
_entity_poly.pdbx_seq_one_letter_code
_entity_poly.pdbx_strand_id
1 'polypeptide(L)'
;MSGEEAVTAPPRGTRPRNRRALIVAAATDLFHRFGYEQVGMSDVADAVNVSSSALYRHFASKPKLLTAAVVAEMVPFRDVFARSVSVGLDELAHRMAGVATEGSRLGALWQREARSLPPGEYALLRSEIVVTVDLLAELIRVRRPELSAREAELLAQCACSALCSVSHRAGELARPQFAQLLQEITRTVLTLVPATPTPAVGPRPSGFAPIVRREQLLRAAIMLIAGRGYGSVSMEEIGAQAGISGPSVYHHFESKQQLLAVALARGEEWLRYDMYRSLEGASTAADALNRLLVSYVDFTATHSDYVDILITEARHLEGDARTRVEQGQRDYVSEWLHLMRVNHPHMHEAEARIRVRAVLTVANDMARTPHLREQPGTRDTLKLLGEAILVPGSAKAG
;
A
#
# COMPACT_ATOMS: atom_id res chain seq x y z
N MET A 1 -30.96 -4.27 2.16
CA MET A 1 -31.31 -4.77 0.82
C MET A 1 -30.38 -4.12 -0.18
N SER A 2 -29.44 -4.91 -0.68
CA SER A 2 -28.33 -4.49 -1.52
C SER A 2 -28.79 -4.27 -2.95
N GLY A 3 -28.72 -3.04 -3.45
CA GLY A 3 -28.72 -2.75 -4.89
C GLY A 3 -27.29 -2.68 -5.37
N GLU A 4 -26.59 -3.81 -5.41
CA GLU A 4 -25.39 -3.93 -6.25
C GLU A 4 -25.93 -4.01 -7.68
N GLU A 5 -26.04 -2.86 -8.38
CA GLU A 5 -26.34 -2.86 -9.81
C GLU A 5 -25.19 -3.56 -10.53
N ALA A 6 -25.30 -4.88 -10.65
CA ALA A 6 -24.50 -5.65 -11.56
C ALA A 6 -24.66 -5.00 -12.94
N VAL A 7 -23.54 -4.63 -13.56
CA VAL A 7 -23.51 -4.08 -14.92
C VAL A 7 -24.28 -5.04 -15.81
N THR A 8 -25.53 -4.69 -16.16
CA THR A 8 -26.38 -5.55 -16.95
C THR A 8 -25.79 -5.67 -18.33
N ALA A 9 -25.31 -6.87 -18.66
CA ALA A 9 -24.74 -7.16 -19.96
C ALA A 9 -25.76 -6.80 -21.05
N PRO A 10 -25.37 -6.03 -22.08
CA PRO A 10 -26.29 -5.69 -23.16
C PRO A 10 -26.76 -6.97 -23.89
N PRO A 11 -27.98 -6.96 -24.47
CA PRO A 11 -28.48 -8.12 -25.21
C PRO A 11 -27.53 -8.53 -26.34
N ARG A 12 -27.39 -9.83 -26.58
CA ARG A 12 -26.55 -10.37 -27.66
C ARG A 12 -26.92 -9.72 -29.00
N GLY A 13 -25.90 -9.29 -29.76
CA GLY A 13 -26.07 -8.66 -31.07
C GLY A 13 -26.29 -7.14 -31.06
N THR A 14 -26.50 -6.50 -29.90
CA THR A 14 -26.60 -5.02 -29.81
C THR A 14 -25.21 -4.38 -29.78
N ARG A 15 -25.04 -3.14 -30.27
CA ARG A 15 -23.76 -2.39 -30.25
C ARG A 15 -23.91 -1.03 -29.53
N PRO A 16 -24.00 -1.03 -28.19
CA PRO A 16 -24.19 0.19 -27.42
C PRO A 16 -22.99 1.16 -27.53
N ARG A 17 -23.26 2.46 -27.49
CA ARG A 17 -22.25 3.53 -27.60
C ARG A 17 -21.20 3.49 -26.49
N ASN A 18 -21.57 3.02 -25.29
CA ASN A 18 -20.70 2.91 -24.13
C ASN A 18 -19.98 1.54 -24.01
N ARG A 19 -19.84 0.78 -25.11
CA ARG A 19 -19.23 -0.57 -25.10
C ARG A 19 -17.90 -0.64 -24.35
N ARG A 20 -17.00 0.32 -24.59
CA ARG A 20 -15.68 0.34 -23.95
C ARG A 20 -15.81 0.41 -22.42
N ALA A 21 -16.72 1.24 -21.90
CA ALA A 21 -16.97 1.34 -20.47
C ALA A 21 -17.57 0.06 -19.89
N LEU A 22 -18.51 -0.59 -20.60
CA LEU A 22 -19.08 -1.87 -20.19
C LEU A 22 -18.01 -2.98 -20.10
N ILE A 23 -17.11 -3.05 -21.09
CA ILE A 23 -15.97 -3.99 -21.07
C ILE A 23 -15.08 -3.74 -19.85
N VAL A 24 -14.73 -2.48 -19.60
CA VAL A 24 -13.86 -2.12 -18.49
C VAL A 24 -14.53 -2.48 -17.17
N ALA A 25 -15.80 -2.14 -16.97
CA ALA A 25 -16.52 -2.44 -15.74
C ALA A 25 -16.65 -3.95 -15.49
N ALA A 26 -16.92 -4.76 -16.53
CA ALA A 26 -16.95 -6.21 -16.41
C ALA A 26 -15.56 -6.78 -16.07
N ALA A 27 -14.51 -6.28 -16.71
CA ALA A 27 -13.14 -6.67 -16.40
C ALA A 27 -12.73 -6.31 -14.97
N THR A 28 -13.06 -5.11 -14.51
CA THR A 28 -12.84 -4.66 -13.12
C THR A 28 -13.48 -5.62 -12.13
N ASP A 29 -14.74 -6.01 -12.34
CA ASP A 29 -15.45 -6.92 -11.45
C ASP A 29 -14.85 -8.33 -11.45
N LEU A 30 -14.56 -8.89 -12.63
CA LEU A 30 -13.97 -10.21 -12.77
C LEU A 30 -12.55 -10.27 -12.16
N PHE A 31 -11.69 -9.30 -12.46
CA PHE A 31 -10.34 -9.23 -11.88
C PHE A 31 -10.38 -9.07 -10.37
N HIS A 32 -11.32 -8.29 -9.84
CA HIS A 32 -11.50 -8.16 -8.40
C HIS A 32 -11.92 -9.49 -7.75
N ARG A 33 -12.94 -10.16 -8.30
CA ARG A 33 -13.54 -11.38 -7.73
C ARG A 33 -12.66 -12.62 -7.88
N PHE A 34 -12.08 -12.83 -9.06
CA PHE A 34 -11.38 -14.08 -9.40
C PHE A 34 -9.85 -13.91 -9.51
N GLY A 35 -9.36 -12.67 -9.47
CA GLY A 35 -7.94 -12.36 -9.63
C GLY A 35 -7.52 -12.20 -11.08
N TYR A 36 -6.52 -11.36 -11.31
CA TYR A 36 -6.05 -11.07 -12.68
C TYR A 36 -5.59 -12.33 -13.39
N GLU A 37 -4.74 -13.16 -12.79
CA GLU A 37 -4.17 -14.33 -13.48
C GLU A 37 -5.24 -15.33 -13.97
N GLN A 38 -6.30 -15.55 -13.19
CA GLN A 38 -7.33 -16.55 -13.48
C GLN A 38 -8.33 -16.11 -14.57
N VAL A 39 -8.50 -14.80 -14.79
CA VAL A 39 -9.50 -14.27 -15.73
C VAL A 39 -8.92 -14.16 -17.14
N GLY A 40 -9.49 -14.86 -18.10
CA GLY A 40 -9.17 -14.78 -19.52
C GLY A 40 -9.85 -13.61 -20.23
N MET A 41 -9.35 -13.27 -21.42
CA MET A 41 -10.04 -12.32 -22.31
C MET A 41 -11.40 -12.85 -22.79
N SER A 42 -11.54 -14.17 -22.94
CA SER A 42 -12.84 -14.82 -23.22
C SER A 42 -13.87 -14.53 -22.15
N ASP A 43 -13.48 -14.65 -20.88
CA ASP A 43 -14.41 -14.52 -19.75
C ASP A 43 -15.00 -13.10 -19.69
N VAL A 44 -14.17 -12.09 -19.96
CA VAL A 44 -14.61 -10.69 -20.07
C VAL A 44 -15.53 -10.50 -21.28
N ALA A 45 -15.20 -11.11 -22.43
CA ALA A 45 -16.00 -11.00 -23.64
C ALA A 45 -17.41 -11.61 -23.45
N ASP A 46 -17.46 -12.78 -22.81
CA ASP A 46 -18.69 -13.48 -22.46
C ASP A 46 -19.53 -12.66 -21.48
N ALA A 47 -18.89 -12.06 -20.45
CA ALA A 47 -19.57 -11.21 -19.47
C ALA A 47 -20.28 -9.99 -20.08
N VAL A 48 -19.84 -9.50 -21.25
CA VAL A 48 -20.49 -8.38 -21.95
C VAL A 48 -21.17 -8.78 -23.26
N ASN A 49 -21.37 -10.08 -23.48
CA ASN A 49 -22.03 -10.65 -24.67
C ASN A 49 -21.39 -10.20 -25.99
N VAL A 50 -20.06 -10.20 -26.09
CA VAL A 50 -19.32 -9.95 -27.34
C VAL A 50 -18.37 -11.11 -27.66
N SER A 51 -17.97 -11.24 -28.93
CA SER A 51 -16.93 -12.22 -29.28
C SER A 51 -15.55 -11.78 -28.78
N SER A 52 -14.65 -12.72 -28.49
CA SER A 52 -13.26 -12.42 -28.12
C SER A 52 -12.57 -11.53 -29.15
N SER A 53 -12.80 -11.77 -30.45
CA SER A 53 -12.30 -10.90 -31.53
C SER A 53 -12.82 -9.46 -31.41
N ALA A 54 -14.08 -9.27 -31.01
CA ALA A 54 -14.62 -7.93 -30.78
C ALA A 54 -13.99 -7.25 -29.55
N LEU A 55 -13.69 -7.99 -28.49
CA LEU A 55 -12.97 -7.47 -27.32
C LEU A 55 -11.56 -6.98 -27.69
N TYR A 56 -10.82 -7.77 -28.48
CA TYR A 56 -9.46 -7.41 -28.90
C TYR A 56 -9.37 -6.12 -29.73
N ARG A 57 -10.47 -5.72 -30.41
CA ARG A 57 -10.56 -4.42 -31.08
C ARG A 57 -10.61 -3.23 -30.12
N HIS A 58 -11.08 -3.43 -28.88
CA HIS A 58 -11.12 -2.39 -27.85
C HIS A 58 -9.88 -2.40 -26.97
N PHE A 59 -9.35 -3.59 -26.67
CA PHE A 59 -8.18 -3.80 -25.83
C PHE A 59 -7.30 -4.88 -26.44
N ALA A 60 -6.15 -4.48 -26.96
CA ALA A 60 -5.23 -5.38 -27.66
C ALA A 60 -4.66 -6.50 -26.78
N SER A 61 -4.67 -6.33 -25.46
CA SER A 61 -4.13 -7.30 -24.51
C SER A 61 -4.80 -7.19 -23.14
N LYS A 62 -4.70 -8.28 -22.36
CA LYS A 62 -5.16 -8.36 -20.98
C LYS A 62 -4.47 -7.33 -20.06
N PRO A 63 -3.14 -7.06 -20.16
CA PRO A 63 -2.51 -5.96 -19.43
C PRO A 63 -3.14 -4.59 -19.70
N LYS A 64 -3.40 -4.24 -20.96
CA LYS A 64 -4.04 -2.95 -21.32
C LYS A 64 -5.45 -2.83 -20.75
N LEU A 65 -6.17 -3.94 -20.67
CA LEU A 65 -7.49 -3.99 -20.06
C LEU A 65 -7.40 -3.79 -18.54
N LEU A 66 -6.41 -4.39 -17.86
CA LEU A 66 -6.16 -4.15 -16.44
C LEU A 66 -5.76 -2.70 -16.17
N THR A 67 -4.88 -2.10 -16.99
CA THR A 67 -4.54 -0.68 -16.90
C THR A 67 -5.81 0.17 -16.97
N ALA A 68 -6.68 -0.08 -17.95
CA ALA A 68 -7.94 0.65 -18.08
C ALA A 68 -8.92 0.42 -16.92
N ALA A 69 -8.97 -0.79 -16.37
CA ALA A 69 -9.77 -1.12 -15.19
C ALA A 69 -9.30 -0.33 -13.95
N VAL A 70 -7.99 -0.30 -13.69
CA VAL A 70 -7.43 0.46 -12.57
C VAL A 70 -7.65 1.97 -12.75
N VAL A 71 -7.43 2.51 -13.95
CA VAL A 71 -7.68 3.94 -14.24
C VAL A 71 -9.15 4.30 -14.07
N ALA A 72 -10.07 3.43 -14.48
CA ALA A 72 -11.51 3.66 -14.31
C ALA A 72 -11.89 3.82 -12.83
N GLU A 73 -11.27 3.07 -11.94
CA GLU A 73 -11.48 3.17 -10.49
C GLU A 73 -10.91 4.47 -9.89
N MET A 74 -10.01 5.18 -10.57
CA MET A 74 -9.50 6.48 -10.14
C MET A 74 -10.40 7.65 -10.57
N VAL A 75 -11.22 7.46 -11.61
CA VAL A 75 -12.08 8.53 -12.16
C VAL A 75 -13.01 9.12 -11.09
N PRO A 76 -13.73 8.34 -10.26
CA PRO A 76 -14.59 8.90 -9.22
C PRO A 76 -13.86 9.83 -8.22
N PHE A 77 -12.61 9.52 -7.88
CA PHE A 77 -11.79 10.38 -7.01
C PHE A 77 -11.45 11.70 -7.69
N ARG A 78 -11.02 11.67 -8.96
CA ARG A 78 -10.72 12.88 -9.74
C ARG A 78 -11.94 13.78 -9.91
N ASP A 79 -13.09 13.14 -10.13
CA ASP A 79 -14.40 13.78 -10.20
C ASP A 79 -14.76 14.48 -8.88
N VAL A 80 -14.51 13.82 -7.75
CA VAL A 80 -14.65 14.43 -6.42
C VAL A 80 -13.72 15.64 -6.29
N PHE A 81 -12.44 15.52 -6.67
CA PHE A 81 -11.48 16.61 -6.58
C PHE A 81 -11.91 17.82 -7.42
N ALA A 82 -12.31 17.60 -8.67
CA ALA A 82 -12.79 18.64 -9.58
C ALA A 82 -14.03 19.38 -9.03
N ARG A 83 -14.95 18.66 -8.37
CA ARG A 83 -16.16 19.24 -7.75
C ARG A 83 -15.95 19.79 -6.35
N SER A 84 -14.74 19.67 -5.81
CA SER A 84 -14.41 20.06 -4.44
C SER A 84 -13.55 21.31 -4.37
N VAL A 85 -13.40 22.07 -5.46
CA VAL A 85 -12.55 23.27 -5.46
C VAL A 85 -12.94 24.29 -4.38
N SER A 86 -14.22 24.41 -4.04
CA SER A 86 -14.73 25.41 -3.08
C SER A 86 -15.09 24.89 -1.68
N VAL A 87 -15.01 23.58 -1.41
CA VAL A 87 -15.43 23.01 -0.11
C VAL A 87 -14.30 22.94 0.91
N GLY A 88 -14.60 22.90 2.20
CA GLY A 88 -13.57 22.73 3.25
C GLY A 88 -12.89 21.35 3.24
N LEU A 89 -11.78 21.19 3.97
CA LEU A 89 -11.07 19.89 4.06
C LEU A 89 -11.92 18.77 4.68
N ASP A 90 -12.83 19.11 5.58
CA ASP A 90 -13.75 18.15 6.20
C ASP A 90 -14.73 17.56 5.19
N GLU A 91 -15.37 18.43 4.40
CA GLU A 91 -16.27 18.02 3.31
C GLU A 91 -15.51 17.28 2.19
N LEU A 92 -14.27 17.67 1.89
CA LEU A 92 -13.40 16.92 0.98
C LEU A 92 -13.14 15.50 1.50
N ALA A 93 -12.79 15.36 2.79
CA ALA A 93 -12.59 14.06 3.42
C ALA A 93 -13.87 13.20 3.38
N HIS A 94 -15.04 13.80 3.64
CA HIS A 94 -16.33 13.14 3.55
C HIS A 94 -16.59 12.57 2.15
N ARG A 95 -16.37 13.37 1.10
CA ARG A 95 -16.58 12.96 -0.30
C ARG A 95 -15.60 11.86 -0.72
N MET A 96 -14.33 11.98 -0.32
CA MET A 96 -13.31 10.96 -0.59
C MET A 96 -13.66 9.62 0.09
N ALA A 97 -14.12 9.67 1.34
CA ALA A 97 -14.59 8.49 2.06
C ALA A 97 -15.84 7.87 1.41
N GLY A 98 -16.78 8.70 0.95
CA GLY A 98 -17.94 8.25 0.18
C GLY A 98 -17.53 7.39 -1.03
N VAL A 99 -16.66 7.92 -1.89
CA VAL A 99 -16.12 7.18 -3.04
C VAL A 99 -15.42 5.88 -2.63
N ALA A 100 -14.63 5.91 -1.55
CA ALA A 100 -13.94 4.72 -1.07
C ALA A 100 -14.91 3.62 -0.58
N THR A 101 -16.05 4.01 0.01
CA THR A 101 -17.04 3.07 0.57
C THR A 101 -18.08 2.55 -0.42
N GLU A 102 -18.36 3.28 -1.50
CA GLU A 102 -19.37 2.90 -2.49
C GLU A 102 -18.96 1.71 -3.39
N GLY A 103 -17.69 1.33 -3.37
CA GLY A 103 -17.21 0.12 -4.06
C GLY A 103 -15.83 0.26 -4.68
N SER A 104 -14.92 1.04 -4.09
CA SER A 104 -13.59 1.22 -4.65
C SER A 104 -12.81 -0.09 -4.60
N ARG A 105 -12.74 -0.81 -5.74
CA ARG A 105 -11.91 -2.00 -5.97
C ARG A 105 -10.45 -1.60 -6.24
N LEU A 106 -10.19 -0.29 -6.28
CA LEU A 106 -8.92 0.33 -6.60
C LEU A 106 -7.76 -0.28 -5.83
N GLY A 107 -7.80 -0.30 -4.50
CA GLY A 107 -6.68 -0.83 -3.72
C GLY A 107 -6.43 -2.33 -3.93
N ALA A 108 -7.44 -3.16 -4.18
CA ALA A 108 -7.28 -4.58 -4.49
C ALA A 108 -6.65 -4.74 -5.88
N LEU A 109 -7.17 -4.05 -6.89
CA LEU A 109 -6.61 -4.11 -8.24
C LEU A 109 -5.20 -3.51 -8.31
N TRP A 110 -4.97 -2.39 -7.62
CA TRP A 110 -3.67 -1.73 -7.54
C TRP A 110 -2.65 -2.57 -6.76
N GLN A 111 -2.94 -2.90 -5.50
CA GLN A 111 -2.00 -3.62 -4.66
C GLN A 111 -1.81 -5.05 -5.15
N ARG A 112 -2.86 -5.75 -5.62
CA ARG A 112 -2.82 -7.16 -6.03
C ARG A 112 -2.38 -7.38 -7.47
N GLU A 113 -2.89 -6.59 -8.40
CA GLU A 113 -2.83 -6.93 -9.83
C GLU A 113 -1.93 -6.03 -10.66
N ALA A 114 -1.78 -4.74 -10.31
CA ALA A 114 -0.95 -3.81 -11.08
C ALA A 114 0.52 -4.27 -11.19
N ARG A 115 0.98 -5.09 -10.24
CA ARG A 115 2.31 -5.72 -10.24
C ARG A 115 2.49 -6.84 -11.29
N SER A 116 1.43 -7.34 -11.90
CA SER A 116 1.48 -8.28 -13.04
C SER A 116 1.57 -7.53 -14.38
N LEU A 117 1.57 -6.19 -14.36
CA LEU A 117 1.69 -5.40 -15.59
C LEU A 117 3.14 -5.37 -16.10
N PRO A 118 3.33 -5.40 -17.43
CA PRO A 118 4.62 -5.09 -18.03
C PRO A 118 5.09 -3.68 -17.64
N PRO A 119 6.42 -3.42 -17.64
CA PRO A 119 6.98 -2.14 -17.18
C PRO A 119 6.36 -0.89 -17.82
N GLY A 120 6.02 -0.96 -19.12
CA GLY A 120 5.38 0.15 -19.83
C GLY A 120 3.96 0.46 -19.34
N GLU A 121 3.15 -0.57 -19.10
CA GLU A 121 1.77 -0.39 -18.58
C GLU A 121 1.79 0.03 -17.11
N TYR A 122 2.73 -0.51 -16.32
CA TYR A 122 2.94 -0.09 -14.94
C TYR A 122 3.35 1.39 -14.85
N ALA A 123 4.24 1.86 -15.74
CA ALA A 123 4.64 3.26 -15.81
C ALA A 123 3.47 4.19 -16.12
N LEU A 124 2.57 3.79 -17.02
CA LEU A 124 1.33 4.53 -17.32
C LEU A 124 0.44 4.63 -16.08
N LEU A 125 0.19 3.52 -15.37
CA LEU A 125 -0.59 3.58 -14.12
C LEU A 125 0.07 4.48 -13.08
N ARG A 126 1.40 4.40 -12.94
CA ARG A 126 2.12 5.27 -12.02
C ARG A 126 1.92 6.74 -12.36
N SER A 127 1.93 7.11 -13.64
CA SER A 127 1.64 8.50 -14.06
C SER A 127 0.22 8.94 -13.72
N GLU A 128 -0.77 8.05 -13.86
CA GLU A 128 -2.15 8.36 -13.50
C GLU A 128 -2.34 8.54 -11.98
N ILE A 129 -1.58 7.81 -11.17
CA ILE A 129 -1.55 8.00 -9.71
C ILE A 129 -0.95 9.35 -9.37
N VAL A 130 0.21 9.68 -9.93
CA VAL A 130 0.88 10.97 -9.71
C VAL A 130 -0.06 12.11 -10.03
N VAL A 131 -0.72 12.10 -11.19
CA VAL A 131 -1.73 13.12 -11.56
C VAL A 131 -2.86 13.21 -10.52
N THR A 132 -3.36 12.08 -10.02
CA THR A 132 -4.45 12.06 -9.03
C THR A 132 -4.01 12.63 -7.69
N VAL A 133 -2.78 12.33 -7.26
CA VAL A 133 -2.19 12.84 -6.02
C VAL A 133 -1.88 14.34 -6.15
N ASP A 134 -1.35 14.79 -7.28
CA ASP A 134 -1.07 16.20 -7.55
C ASP A 134 -2.35 17.05 -7.49
N LEU A 135 -3.46 16.55 -8.03
CA LEU A 135 -4.76 17.22 -7.92
C LEU A 135 -5.19 17.40 -6.46
N LEU A 136 -4.99 16.38 -5.62
CA LEU A 136 -5.29 16.48 -4.19
C LEU A 136 -4.32 17.41 -3.46
N ALA A 137 -3.02 17.34 -3.77
CA ALA A 137 -2.00 18.22 -3.20
C ALA A 137 -2.30 19.69 -3.49
N GLU A 138 -2.73 20.02 -4.71
CA GLU A 138 -3.17 21.37 -5.07
C GLU A 138 -4.42 21.80 -4.27
N LEU A 139 -5.40 20.92 -4.08
CA LEU A 139 -6.56 21.22 -3.24
C LEU A 139 -6.15 21.48 -1.78
N ILE A 140 -5.19 20.73 -1.24
CA ILE A 140 -4.66 20.96 0.12
C ILE A 140 -3.96 22.32 0.16
N ARG A 141 -3.06 22.60 -0.78
CA ARG A 141 -2.26 23.83 -0.84
C ARG A 141 -3.11 25.10 -0.92
N VAL A 142 -4.20 25.06 -1.70
CA VAL A 142 -5.15 26.20 -1.80
C VAL A 142 -5.82 26.50 -0.45
N ARG A 143 -6.05 25.49 0.39
CA ARG A 143 -6.72 25.62 1.70
C ARG A 143 -5.74 25.85 2.86
N ARG A 144 -4.50 25.45 2.67
CA ARG A 144 -3.42 25.46 3.65
C ARG A 144 -2.20 26.15 3.03
N PRO A 145 -2.27 27.46 2.74
CA PRO A 145 -1.20 28.19 2.03
C PRO A 145 0.12 28.27 2.81
N GLU A 146 0.11 27.95 4.10
CA GLU A 146 1.29 27.84 4.95
C GLU A 146 2.12 26.57 4.69
N LEU A 147 1.55 25.56 4.05
CA LEU A 147 2.27 24.33 3.69
C LEU A 147 3.12 24.56 2.44
N SER A 148 4.33 24.00 2.45
CA SER A 148 5.14 23.87 1.24
C SER A 148 4.50 22.87 0.26
N ALA A 149 4.88 22.95 -1.02
CA ALA A 149 4.41 22.00 -2.04
C ALA A 149 4.73 20.54 -1.67
N ARG A 150 5.89 20.30 -1.05
CA ARG A 150 6.32 18.96 -0.61
C ARG A 150 5.49 18.42 0.54
N GLU A 151 5.14 19.27 1.51
CA GLU A 151 4.26 18.90 2.61
C GLU A 151 2.85 18.57 2.12
N ALA A 152 2.31 19.37 1.19
CA ALA A 152 1.01 19.10 0.59
C ALA A 152 1.02 17.78 -0.22
N GLU A 153 2.08 17.51 -0.97
CA GLU A 153 2.29 16.24 -1.70
C GLU A 153 2.35 15.05 -0.72
N LEU A 154 3.12 15.15 0.37
CA LEU A 154 3.22 14.11 1.38
C LEU A 154 1.84 13.80 2.00
N LEU A 155 1.09 14.83 2.40
CA LEU A 155 -0.26 14.64 2.97
C LEU A 155 -1.24 14.06 1.96
N ALA A 156 -1.20 14.50 0.70
CA ALA A 156 -2.02 13.94 -0.38
C ALA A 156 -1.71 12.45 -0.60
N GLN A 157 -0.43 12.08 -0.66
CA GLN A 157 -0.01 10.69 -0.80
C GLN A 157 -0.44 9.86 0.42
N CYS A 158 -0.29 10.38 1.65
CA CYS A 158 -0.74 9.71 2.86
C CYS A 158 -2.26 9.48 2.85
N ALA A 159 -3.05 10.46 2.41
CA ALA A 159 -4.50 10.37 2.36
C ALA A 159 -4.96 9.31 1.34
N CYS A 160 -4.37 9.31 0.15
CA CYS A 160 -4.62 8.27 -0.86
C CYS A 160 -4.22 6.87 -0.36
N SER A 161 -3.07 6.75 0.31
CA SER A 161 -2.58 5.47 0.85
C SER A 161 -3.50 4.93 1.96
N ALA A 162 -3.92 5.81 2.88
CA ALA A 162 -4.84 5.47 3.96
C ALA A 162 -6.19 5.00 3.44
N LEU A 163 -6.75 5.66 2.41
CA LEU A 163 -8.02 5.29 1.78
C LEU A 163 -7.95 3.98 0.99
N CYS A 164 -6.88 3.76 0.21
CA CYS A 164 -6.74 2.57 -0.63
C CYS A 164 -6.55 1.28 0.19
N SER A 165 -5.96 1.39 1.38
CA SER A 165 -5.63 0.26 2.26
C SER A 165 -6.85 -0.48 2.81
N VAL A 166 -7.95 0.25 3.00
CA VAL A 166 -9.08 -0.15 3.85
C VAL A 166 -10.35 -0.39 3.04
N SER A 167 -10.44 0.14 1.82
CA SER A 167 -11.65 0.08 0.99
C SER A 167 -12.13 -1.34 0.62
N HIS A 168 -11.25 -2.36 0.61
CA HIS A 168 -11.61 -3.76 0.29
C HIS A 168 -12.16 -4.56 1.48
N ARG A 169 -12.27 -3.94 2.66
CA ARG A 169 -12.74 -4.61 3.89
C ARG A 169 -14.12 -4.15 4.35
N ALA A 170 -14.90 -3.59 3.43
CA ALA A 170 -16.31 -3.31 3.62
C ALA A 170 -17.06 -4.61 4.00
N GLY A 171 -17.16 -4.90 5.29
CA GLY A 171 -17.71 -6.15 5.81
C GLY A 171 -17.42 -6.39 7.29
N GLU A 172 -16.33 -5.81 7.83
CA GLU A 172 -16.02 -5.92 9.27
C GLU A 172 -16.81 -4.92 10.15
N LEU A 173 -17.39 -3.87 9.54
CA LEU A 173 -18.22 -2.84 10.18
C LEU A 173 -19.48 -2.59 9.34
N ALA A 174 -20.53 -2.06 9.98
CA ALA A 174 -21.70 -1.57 9.24
C ALA A 174 -21.28 -0.43 8.30
N ARG A 175 -21.84 -0.38 7.09
CA ARG A 175 -21.45 0.62 6.05
C ARG A 175 -21.37 2.07 6.56
N PRO A 176 -22.35 2.58 7.35
CA PRO A 176 -22.26 3.95 7.87
C PRO A 176 -21.08 4.17 8.83
N GLN A 177 -20.82 3.20 9.71
CA GLN A 177 -19.70 3.25 10.66
C GLN A 177 -18.36 3.20 9.92
N PHE A 178 -18.26 2.36 8.88
CA PHE A 178 -17.07 2.28 8.05
C PHE A 178 -16.80 3.59 7.31
N ALA A 179 -17.82 4.18 6.67
CA ALA A 179 -17.69 5.47 5.99
C ALA A 179 -17.28 6.60 6.93
N GLN A 180 -17.86 6.65 8.12
CA GLN A 180 -17.50 7.63 9.15
C GLN A 180 -16.04 7.48 9.60
N LEU A 181 -15.57 6.25 9.82
CA LEU A 181 -14.19 5.98 10.18
C LEU A 181 -13.20 6.39 9.07
N LEU A 182 -13.54 6.10 7.81
CA LEU A 182 -12.71 6.53 6.68
C LEU A 182 -12.64 8.06 6.55
N GLN A 183 -13.78 8.73 6.75
CA GLN A 183 -13.82 10.19 6.79
C GLN A 183 -12.92 10.72 7.92
N GLU A 184 -13.01 10.15 9.12
CA GLU A 184 -12.20 10.56 10.26
C GLU A 184 -10.70 10.41 9.98
N ILE A 185 -10.25 9.24 9.51
CA ILE A 185 -8.86 8.98 9.17
C ILE A 185 -8.38 9.95 8.07
N THR A 186 -9.18 10.12 7.01
CA THR A 186 -8.83 11.02 5.89
C THR A 186 -8.72 12.45 6.37
N ARG A 187 -9.68 12.92 7.17
CA ARG A 187 -9.66 14.27 7.76
C ARG A 187 -8.42 14.46 8.65
N THR A 188 -8.10 13.48 9.50
CA THR A 188 -6.89 13.51 10.33
C THR A 188 -5.64 13.71 9.48
N VAL A 189 -5.50 12.97 8.37
CA VAL A 189 -4.38 13.14 7.44
C VAL A 189 -4.38 14.54 6.80
N LEU A 190 -5.51 14.97 6.23
CA LEU A 190 -5.61 16.26 5.51
C LEU A 190 -5.39 17.48 6.40
N THR A 191 -5.68 17.37 7.69
CA THR A 191 -5.56 18.47 8.66
C THR A 191 -4.28 18.45 9.48
N LEU A 192 -3.49 17.36 9.42
CA LEU A 192 -2.25 17.22 10.15
C LEU A 192 -1.31 18.39 9.87
N VAL A 193 -0.67 18.90 10.92
CA VAL A 193 0.46 19.83 10.79
C VAL A 193 1.73 18.99 10.65
N PRO A 194 2.45 19.03 9.51
CA PRO A 194 3.68 18.28 9.33
C PRO A 194 4.73 18.64 10.37
N ALA A 195 5.57 17.68 10.73
CA ALA A 195 6.65 17.92 11.66
C ALA A 195 7.66 18.90 11.05
N THR A 196 8.08 19.90 11.81
CA THR A 196 9.23 20.71 11.42
C THR A 196 10.44 19.78 11.31
N PRO A 197 11.22 19.85 10.21
CA PRO A 197 12.37 18.97 10.04
C PRO A 197 13.33 19.15 11.21
N THR A 198 13.51 18.11 12.02
CA THR A 198 14.64 18.08 12.95
C THR A 198 15.90 18.13 12.08
N PRO A 199 16.85 19.05 12.33
CA PRO A 199 18.08 19.12 11.54
C PRO A 199 18.70 17.73 11.51
N ALA A 200 18.95 17.22 10.31
CA ALA A 200 19.47 15.89 10.14
C ALA A 200 20.77 15.78 10.95
N VAL A 201 20.76 14.96 12.00
CA VAL A 201 22.00 14.46 12.58
C VAL A 201 22.75 13.85 11.40
N GLY A 202 23.99 14.31 11.16
CA GLY A 202 24.76 14.06 9.94
C GLY A 202 24.74 12.62 9.44
N PRO A 203 25.19 12.34 8.20
CA PRO A 203 25.00 11.04 7.55
C PRO A 203 25.25 9.91 8.52
N ARG A 204 24.20 9.12 8.81
CA ARG A 204 24.32 7.96 9.69
C ARG A 204 25.49 7.13 9.11
N PRO A 205 26.51 6.80 9.92
CA PRO A 205 27.61 6.00 9.44
C PRO A 205 27.04 4.74 8.79
N SER A 206 27.57 4.36 7.62
CA SER A 206 27.06 3.30 6.75
C SER A 206 27.07 1.89 7.37
N GLY A 207 27.32 1.81 8.69
CA GLY A 207 27.57 0.58 9.44
C GLY A 207 28.83 -0.12 8.96
N PHE A 208 29.24 -1.14 9.69
CA PHE A 208 30.21 -2.09 9.16
C PHE A 208 29.48 -3.10 8.29
N ALA A 209 29.99 -3.34 7.08
CA ALA A 209 29.48 -4.42 6.24
C ALA A 209 29.74 -5.76 6.95
N PRO A 210 28.77 -6.70 6.93
CA PRO A 210 28.97 -7.99 7.55
C PRO A 210 30.12 -8.73 6.85
N ILE A 211 31.02 -9.32 7.65
CA ILE A 211 32.14 -10.13 7.15
C ILE A 211 31.63 -11.51 6.70
N VAL A 212 30.56 -11.99 7.31
CA VAL A 212 29.98 -13.31 7.04
C VAL A 212 29.39 -13.34 5.64
N ARG A 213 29.88 -14.26 4.79
CA ARG A 213 29.50 -14.36 3.37
C ARG A 213 27.99 -14.53 3.18
N ARG A 214 27.36 -15.35 4.03
CA ARG A 214 25.91 -15.56 4.02
C ARG A 214 25.13 -14.25 4.14
N GLU A 215 25.59 -13.34 4.99
CA GLU A 215 24.95 -12.03 5.20
C GLU A 215 25.18 -11.06 4.03
N GLN A 216 26.35 -11.12 3.40
CA GLN A 216 26.63 -10.35 2.19
C GLN A 216 25.71 -10.78 1.04
N LEU A 217 25.48 -12.08 0.88
CA LEU A 217 24.54 -12.63 -0.10
C LEU A 217 23.10 -12.22 0.18
N LEU A 218 22.66 -12.25 1.44
CA LEU A 218 21.32 -11.78 1.82
C LEU A 218 21.14 -10.30 1.50
N ARG A 219 22.11 -9.45 1.86
CA ARG A 219 22.07 -8.01 1.55
C ARG A 219 22.01 -7.75 0.04
N ALA A 220 22.88 -8.42 -0.73
CA ALA A 220 22.91 -8.30 -2.18
C ALA A 220 21.57 -8.72 -2.81
N ALA A 221 21.00 -9.83 -2.33
CA ALA A 221 19.71 -10.30 -2.81
C ALA A 221 18.56 -9.34 -2.49
N ILE A 222 18.47 -8.84 -1.26
CA ILE A 222 17.43 -7.88 -0.85
C ILE A 222 17.48 -6.65 -1.77
N MET A 223 18.66 -6.07 -1.98
CA MET A 223 18.82 -4.89 -2.84
C MET A 223 18.47 -5.16 -4.31
N LEU A 224 18.98 -6.26 -4.89
CA LEU A 224 18.74 -6.57 -6.30
C LEU A 224 17.27 -6.93 -6.55
N ILE A 225 16.68 -7.72 -5.66
CA ILE A 225 15.28 -8.15 -5.78
C ILE A 225 14.34 -6.97 -5.57
N ALA A 226 14.60 -6.07 -4.61
CA ALA A 226 13.79 -4.85 -4.44
C ALA A 226 13.84 -3.94 -5.69
N GLY A 227 15.01 -3.82 -6.33
CA GLY A 227 15.17 -2.94 -7.48
C GLY A 227 14.63 -3.51 -8.80
N ARG A 228 14.69 -4.84 -8.99
CA ARG A 228 14.43 -5.50 -10.30
C ARG A 228 13.32 -6.54 -10.25
N GLY A 229 12.80 -6.87 -9.07
CA GLY A 229 11.83 -7.93 -8.83
C GLY A 229 12.47 -9.32 -8.74
N TYR A 230 11.79 -10.24 -8.06
CA TYR A 230 12.30 -11.61 -7.86
C TYR A 230 12.58 -12.28 -9.20
N GLY A 231 11.62 -12.36 -10.12
CA GLY A 231 11.78 -13.12 -11.39
C GLY A 231 12.97 -12.70 -12.28
N SER A 232 13.42 -11.45 -12.19
CA SER A 232 14.42 -10.86 -13.11
C SER A 232 15.86 -10.86 -12.57
N VAL A 233 16.09 -11.42 -11.39
CA VAL A 233 17.42 -11.50 -10.75
C VAL A 233 17.92 -12.96 -10.74
N SER A 234 19.15 -13.23 -11.12
CA SER A 234 19.73 -14.59 -11.07
C SER A 234 20.59 -14.82 -9.82
N MET A 235 20.87 -16.09 -9.49
CA MET A 235 21.78 -16.43 -8.37
C MET A 235 23.22 -15.98 -8.67
N GLU A 236 23.63 -16.02 -9.94
CA GLU A 236 24.93 -15.56 -10.42
C GLU A 236 25.08 -14.04 -10.24
N GLU A 237 24.04 -13.26 -10.54
CA GLU A 237 24.03 -11.81 -10.31
C GLU A 237 24.14 -11.47 -8.82
N ILE A 238 23.44 -12.21 -7.95
CA ILE A 238 23.54 -12.05 -6.49
C ILE A 238 24.97 -12.38 -6.01
N GLY A 239 25.55 -13.47 -6.52
CA GLY A 239 26.93 -13.85 -6.21
C GLY A 239 27.93 -12.77 -6.62
N ALA A 240 27.82 -12.29 -7.86
CA ALA A 240 28.68 -11.24 -8.40
C ALA A 240 28.59 -9.96 -7.56
N GLN A 241 27.37 -9.55 -7.18
CA GLN A 241 27.15 -8.39 -6.31
C GLN A 241 27.75 -8.59 -4.90
N ALA A 242 27.77 -9.82 -4.39
CA ALA A 242 28.42 -10.17 -3.13
C ALA A 242 29.92 -10.48 -3.27
N GLY A 243 30.50 -10.32 -4.47
CA GLY A 243 31.93 -10.52 -4.74
C GLY A 243 32.38 -11.99 -4.79
N ILE A 244 31.47 -12.93 -5.12
CA ILE A 244 31.79 -14.36 -5.30
C ILE A 244 31.25 -14.91 -6.62
N SER A 245 31.74 -16.06 -7.05
CA SER A 245 31.21 -16.73 -8.24
C SER A 245 29.81 -17.32 -7.97
N GLY A 246 28.97 -17.37 -9.01
CA GLY A 246 27.63 -17.96 -8.94
C GLY A 246 27.57 -19.37 -8.34
N PRO A 247 28.45 -20.32 -8.74
CA PRO A 247 28.51 -21.65 -8.12
C PRO A 247 28.74 -21.61 -6.60
N SER A 248 29.51 -20.63 -6.11
CA SER A 248 29.78 -20.49 -4.67
C SER A 248 28.55 -20.07 -3.86
N VAL A 249 27.57 -19.42 -4.50
CA VAL A 249 26.30 -19.04 -3.85
C VAL A 249 25.52 -20.27 -3.43
N TYR A 250 25.53 -21.32 -4.26
CA TYR A 250 24.80 -22.57 -4.01
C TYR A 250 25.35 -23.36 -2.81
N HIS A 251 26.59 -23.10 -2.37
CA HIS A 251 27.09 -23.64 -1.11
C HIS A 251 26.49 -22.99 0.14
N HIS A 252 25.93 -21.79 0.00
CA HIS A 252 25.27 -21.07 1.09
C HIS A 252 23.75 -21.22 1.01
N PHE A 253 23.18 -21.21 -0.19
CA PHE A 253 21.74 -21.31 -0.40
C PHE A 253 21.45 -22.29 -1.53
N GLU A 254 20.74 -23.36 -1.22
CA GLU A 254 20.39 -24.44 -2.14
C GLU A 254 19.58 -23.95 -3.34
N SER A 255 18.78 -22.89 -3.13
CA SER A 255 17.99 -22.28 -4.17
C SER A 255 17.76 -20.80 -3.89
N LYS A 256 17.39 -20.08 -4.95
CA LYS A 256 16.94 -18.69 -4.84
C LYS A 256 15.68 -18.54 -3.98
N GLN A 257 14.82 -19.54 -3.98
CA GLN A 257 13.63 -19.60 -3.13
C GLN A 257 14.02 -19.72 -1.65
N GLN A 258 14.98 -20.60 -1.32
CA GLN A 258 15.52 -20.70 0.04
C GLN A 258 16.18 -19.38 0.46
N LEU A 259 16.93 -18.74 -0.45
CA LEU A 259 17.52 -17.44 -0.19
C LEU A 259 16.46 -16.38 0.14
N LEU A 260 15.40 -16.28 -0.66
CA LEU A 260 14.29 -15.33 -0.43
C LEU A 260 13.60 -15.61 0.92
N ALA A 261 13.34 -16.88 1.23
CA ALA A 261 12.75 -17.28 2.50
C ALA A 261 13.60 -16.84 3.69
N VAL A 262 14.92 -17.02 3.62
CA VAL A 262 15.84 -16.59 4.68
C VAL A 262 15.91 -15.06 4.77
N ALA A 263 15.92 -14.35 3.64
CA ALA A 263 15.92 -12.89 3.63
C ALA A 263 14.66 -12.30 4.29
N LEU A 264 13.48 -12.87 3.98
CA LEU A 264 12.21 -12.45 4.55
C LEU A 264 12.11 -12.78 6.05
N ALA A 265 12.48 -14.01 6.43
CA ALA A 265 12.51 -14.41 7.84
C ALA A 265 13.46 -13.53 8.67
N ARG A 266 14.60 -13.11 8.11
CA ARG A 266 15.56 -12.26 8.82
C ARG A 266 14.99 -10.89 9.15
N GLY A 267 14.31 -10.23 8.22
CA GLY A 267 13.73 -8.93 8.51
C GLY A 267 12.53 -9.03 9.47
N GLU A 268 11.82 -10.15 9.47
CA GLU A 268 10.79 -10.45 10.48
C GLU A 268 11.41 -10.60 11.88
N GLU A 269 12.55 -11.27 12.00
CA GLU A 269 13.30 -11.37 13.26
C GLU A 269 13.72 -9.99 13.79
N TRP A 270 14.20 -9.09 12.92
CA TRP A 270 14.53 -7.71 13.31
C TRP A 270 13.30 -6.95 13.80
N LEU A 271 12.21 -7.01 13.03
CA LEU A 271 10.97 -6.33 13.39
C LEU A 271 10.41 -6.81 14.73
N ARG A 272 10.47 -8.13 14.98
CA ARG A 272 10.06 -8.74 16.24
C ARG A 272 10.97 -8.35 17.40
N TYR A 273 12.28 -8.30 17.19
CA TYR A 273 13.23 -7.86 18.21
C TYR A 273 12.99 -6.40 18.61
N ASP A 274 12.81 -5.51 17.64
CA ASP A 274 12.54 -4.09 17.88
C ASP A 274 11.19 -3.87 18.59
N MET A 275 10.18 -4.69 18.26
CA MET A 275 8.92 -4.72 18.99
C MET A 275 9.13 -5.07 20.47
N TYR A 276 9.81 -6.19 20.78
CA TYR A 276 10.05 -6.56 22.17
C TYR A 276 10.83 -5.50 22.95
N ARG A 277 11.83 -4.88 22.33
CA ARG A 277 12.56 -3.76 22.95
C ARG A 277 11.66 -2.55 23.23
N SER A 278 10.73 -2.27 22.32
CA SER A 278 9.77 -1.17 22.48
C SER A 278 8.83 -1.44 23.66
N LEU A 279 8.38 -2.69 23.81
CA LEU A 279 7.52 -3.12 24.92
C LEU A 279 8.27 -3.14 26.26
N GLU A 280 9.49 -3.70 26.29
CA GLU A 280 10.31 -3.77 27.51
C GLU A 280 10.65 -2.38 28.06
N GLY A 281 10.89 -1.41 27.18
CA GLY A 281 11.17 -0.03 27.56
C GLY A 281 9.94 0.80 27.94
N ALA A 282 8.73 0.24 27.83
CA ALA A 282 7.49 0.99 28.03
C ALA A 282 7.02 0.99 29.49
N SER A 283 6.51 2.14 29.92
CA SER A 283 5.95 2.35 31.26
C SER A 283 4.44 2.11 31.35
N THR A 284 3.74 2.24 30.23
CA THR A 284 2.27 2.08 30.11
C THR A 284 1.91 1.49 28.75
N ALA A 285 0.67 1.02 28.57
CA ALA A 285 0.19 0.55 27.26
C ALA A 285 0.19 1.66 26.20
N ALA A 286 -0.03 2.93 26.58
CA ALA A 286 -0.01 4.06 25.66
C ALA A 286 1.41 4.36 25.18
N ASP A 287 2.36 4.37 26.13
CA ASP A 287 3.80 4.50 25.86
C ASP A 287 4.29 3.34 24.97
N ALA A 288 3.86 2.10 25.25
CA ALA A 288 4.17 0.93 24.42
C ALA A 288 3.68 1.08 22.97
N LEU A 289 2.43 1.56 22.78
CA LEU A 289 1.87 1.79 21.45
C LEU A 289 2.62 2.89 20.70
N ASN A 290 2.97 3.99 21.37
CA ASN A 290 3.75 5.07 20.77
C ASN A 290 5.17 4.60 20.39
N ARG A 291 5.86 3.88 21.27
CA ARG A 291 7.20 3.32 20.99
C ARG A 291 7.16 2.34 19.83
N LEU A 292 6.16 1.47 19.78
CA LEU A 292 5.97 0.52 18.68
C LEU A 292 5.75 1.24 17.35
N LEU A 293 4.96 2.33 17.36
CA LEU A 293 4.79 3.19 16.19
C LEU A 293 6.09 3.84 15.73
N VAL A 294 6.83 4.46 16.66
CA VAL A 294 8.11 5.11 16.35
C VAL A 294 9.09 4.08 15.78
N SER A 295 9.19 2.91 16.41
CA SER A 295 10.02 1.79 15.96
C SER A 295 9.64 1.33 14.55
N TYR A 296 8.34 1.18 14.26
CA TYR A 296 7.89 0.74 12.94
C TYR A 296 8.20 1.75 11.84
N VAL A 297 7.93 3.04 12.07
CA VAL A 297 8.23 4.09 11.08
C VAL A 297 9.74 4.19 10.81
N ASP A 298 10.56 4.07 11.86
CA ASP A 298 12.01 4.07 11.69
C ASP A 298 12.51 2.80 10.97
N PHE A 299 11.91 1.65 11.26
CA PHE A 299 12.20 0.39 10.60
C PHE A 299 11.90 0.47 9.10
N THR A 300 10.69 0.90 8.70
CA THR A 300 10.30 0.94 7.28
C THR A 300 11.15 1.94 6.50
N ALA A 301 11.45 3.10 7.08
CA ALA A 301 12.28 4.11 6.44
C ALA A 301 13.77 3.71 6.33
N THR A 302 14.25 2.83 7.20
CA THR A 302 15.64 2.34 7.21
C THR A 302 15.82 1.09 6.34
N HIS A 303 14.85 0.18 6.37
CA HIS A 303 14.88 -1.11 5.68
C HIS A 303 13.90 -1.15 4.50
N SER A 304 13.82 -0.06 3.73
CA SER A 304 12.86 0.08 2.63
C SER A 304 12.93 -1.02 1.56
N ASP A 305 14.13 -1.51 1.21
CA ASP A 305 14.29 -2.62 0.28
C ASP A 305 13.68 -3.92 0.83
N TYR A 306 13.84 -4.16 2.14
CA TYR A 306 13.20 -5.29 2.81
C TYR A 306 11.66 -5.15 2.79
N VAL A 307 11.14 -3.96 3.10
CA VAL A 307 9.69 -3.68 3.07
C VAL A 307 9.14 -3.89 1.66
N ASP A 308 9.88 -3.49 0.62
CA ASP A 308 9.47 -3.72 -0.75
C ASP A 308 9.35 -5.22 -1.04
N ILE A 309 10.40 -6.01 -0.80
CA ILE A 309 10.35 -7.46 -1.07
C ILE A 309 9.32 -8.20 -0.20
N LEU A 310 9.07 -7.75 1.04
CA LEU A 310 8.04 -8.32 1.91
C LEU A 310 6.65 -8.15 1.30
N ILE A 311 6.41 -7.01 0.64
CA ILE A 311 5.11 -6.69 0.04
C ILE A 311 4.99 -7.28 -1.36
N THR A 312 6.06 -7.26 -2.16
CA THR A 312 6.01 -7.64 -3.59
C THR A 312 6.35 -9.10 -3.84
N GLU A 313 7.23 -9.69 -3.02
CA GLU A 313 7.86 -11.00 -3.32
C GLU A 313 7.48 -12.14 -2.37
N ALA A 314 6.87 -11.87 -1.21
CA ALA A 314 6.44 -12.92 -0.29
C ALA A 314 5.50 -13.98 -0.92
N ARG A 315 4.82 -13.63 -2.03
CA ARG A 315 4.01 -14.55 -2.83
C ARG A 315 4.79 -15.70 -3.49
N HIS A 316 6.09 -15.55 -3.67
CA HIS A 316 6.97 -16.58 -4.25
C HIS A 316 7.44 -17.61 -3.20
N LEU A 317 7.09 -17.41 -1.93
CA LEU A 317 7.33 -18.40 -0.89
C LEU A 317 6.36 -19.57 -1.03
N GLU A 318 6.86 -20.77 -0.75
CA GLU A 318 6.08 -22.00 -0.76
C GLU A 318 6.24 -22.75 0.57
N GLY A 319 5.31 -23.68 0.84
CA GLY A 319 5.31 -24.52 2.03
C GLY A 319 5.49 -23.76 3.33
N ASP A 320 6.31 -24.31 4.22
CA ASP A 320 6.54 -23.80 5.58
C ASP A 320 7.14 -22.39 5.63
N ALA A 321 7.86 -21.97 4.58
CA ALA A 321 8.42 -20.62 4.54
C ALA A 321 7.31 -19.57 4.41
N ARG A 322 6.33 -19.83 3.55
CA ARG A 322 5.17 -18.94 3.37
C ARG A 322 4.37 -18.85 4.66
N THR A 323 4.05 -20.00 5.25
CA THR A 323 3.26 -20.06 6.50
C THR A 323 3.95 -19.31 7.64
N ARG A 324 5.28 -19.42 7.77
CA ARG A 324 6.04 -18.70 8.80
C ARG A 324 5.95 -17.18 8.63
N VAL A 325 6.22 -16.66 7.44
CA VAL A 325 6.14 -15.21 7.16
C VAL A 325 4.71 -14.68 7.36
N GLU A 326 3.69 -15.42 6.88
CA GLU A 326 2.28 -15.05 7.09
C GLU A 326 1.87 -15.11 8.57
N GLN A 327 2.42 -16.03 9.36
CA GLN A 327 2.20 -16.09 10.81
C GLN A 327 2.88 -14.91 11.51
N GLY A 328 4.14 -14.63 11.20
CA GLY A 328 4.88 -13.49 11.74
C GLY A 328 4.20 -12.15 11.54
N GLN A 329 3.71 -11.89 10.32
CA GLN A 329 2.94 -10.68 10.02
C GLN A 329 1.63 -10.60 10.84
N ARG A 330 0.95 -11.73 11.04
CA ARG A 330 -0.28 -11.80 11.84
C ARG A 330 0.01 -11.57 13.32
N ASP A 331 1.05 -12.17 13.85
CA ASP A 331 1.45 -12.01 15.25
C ASP A 331 1.88 -10.56 15.53
N TYR A 332 2.67 -9.96 14.63
CA TYR A 332 3.06 -8.57 14.72
C TYR A 332 1.83 -7.65 14.77
N VAL A 333 0.88 -7.80 13.84
CA VAL A 333 -0.36 -7.00 13.84
C VAL A 333 -1.23 -7.29 15.08
N SER A 334 -1.20 -8.52 15.60
CA SER A 334 -1.97 -8.88 16.81
C SER A 334 -1.49 -8.11 18.04
N GLU A 335 -0.19 -7.86 18.15
CA GLU A 335 0.37 -7.03 19.23
C GLU A 335 -0.15 -5.59 19.18
N TRP A 336 -0.18 -4.98 17.98
CA TRP A 336 -0.78 -3.67 17.77
C TRP A 336 -2.26 -3.63 18.20
N LEU A 337 -3.03 -4.65 17.82
CA LEU A 337 -4.44 -4.76 18.19
C LEU A 337 -4.63 -4.93 19.69
N HIS A 338 -3.75 -5.70 20.34
CA HIS A 338 -3.77 -5.86 21.79
C HIS A 338 -3.56 -4.51 22.48
N LEU A 339 -2.49 -3.78 22.14
CA LEU A 339 -2.21 -2.45 22.69
C LEU A 339 -3.34 -1.45 22.42
N MET A 340 -3.90 -1.45 21.22
CA MET A 340 -5.05 -0.61 20.88
C MET A 340 -6.26 -0.89 21.78
N ARG A 341 -6.58 -2.16 22.04
CA ARG A 341 -7.72 -2.55 22.88
C ARG A 341 -7.50 -2.27 24.36
N VAL A 342 -6.26 -2.36 24.85
CA VAL A 342 -5.92 -2.00 26.23
C VAL A 342 -6.07 -0.49 26.44
N ASN A 343 -5.61 0.33 25.48
CA ASN A 343 -5.73 1.79 25.56
C ASN A 343 -7.14 2.30 25.28
N HIS A 344 -7.93 1.58 24.46
CA HIS A 344 -9.29 1.95 24.09
C HIS A 344 -10.27 0.77 24.26
N PRO A 345 -10.63 0.40 25.51
CA PRO A 345 -11.46 -0.80 25.78
C PRO A 345 -12.86 -0.79 25.15
N HIS A 346 -13.37 0.40 24.81
CA HIS A 346 -14.68 0.59 24.18
C HIS A 346 -14.63 0.61 22.64
N MET A 347 -13.44 0.61 22.04
CA MET A 347 -13.27 0.62 20.59
C MET A 347 -13.61 -0.75 20.01
N HIS A 348 -14.37 -0.77 18.91
CA HIS A 348 -14.68 -2.01 18.20
C HIS A 348 -13.40 -2.62 17.59
N GLU A 349 -13.24 -3.94 17.63
CA GLU A 349 -12.02 -4.61 17.14
C GLU A 349 -11.75 -4.31 15.65
N ALA A 350 -12.80 -4.30 14.82
CA ALA A 350 -12.67 -3.93 13.42
C ALA A 350 -12.19 -2.48 13.21
N GLU A 351 -12.61 -1.54 14.07
CA GLU A 351 -12.13 -0.16 14.01
C GLU A 351 -10.63 -0.09 14.34
N ALA A 352 -10.20 -0.75 15.43
CA ALA A 352 -8.78 -0.84 15.79
C ALA A 352 -7.94 -1.44 14.64
N ARG A 353 -8.45 -2.49 13.98
CA ARG A 353 -7.80 -3.12 12.83
C ARG A 353 -7.67 -2.19 11.63
N ILE A 354 -8.70 -1.41 11.34
CA ILE A 354 -8.69 -0.44 10.25
C ILE A 354 -7.66 0.66 10.53
N ARG A 355 -7.63 1.22 11.75
CA ARG A 355 -6.67 2.27 12.14
C ARG A 355 -5.22 1.78 12.07
N VAL A 356 -4.93 0.63 12.68
CA VAL A 356 -3.58 0.01 12.62
C VAL A 356 -3.17 -0.23 11.17
N ARG A 357 -4.06 -0.80 10.35
CA ARG A 357 -3.74 -1.07 8.94
C ARG A 357 -3.46 0.20 8.15
N ALA A 358 -4.24 1.27 8.37
CA ALA A 358 -4.01 2.55 7.73
C ALA A 358 -2.61 3.08 8.03
N VAL A 359 -2.19 3.06 9.30
CA VAL A 359 -0.82 3.45 9.72
C VAL A 359 0.24 2.60 9.04
N LEU A 360 0.11 1.27 9.09
CA LEU A 360 1.10 0.36 8.50
C LEU A 360 1.22 0.58 6.99
N THR A 361 0.10 0.74 6.28
CA THR A 361 0.12 0.98 4.83
C THR A 361 0.73 2.32 4.48
N VAL A 362 0.35 3.40 5.17
CA VAL A 362 0.95 4.72 4.92
C VAL A 362 2.47 4.67 5.12
N ALA A 363 2.94 4.08 6.22
CA ALA A 363 4.37 3.96 6.49
C ALA A 363 5.12 3.11 5.43
N ASN A 364 4.51 2.00 4.98
CA ASN A 364 5.09 1.15 3.94
C ASN A 364 5.14 1.84 2.57
N ASP A 365 4.06 2.52 2.17
CA ASP A 365 3.98 3.20 0.87
C ASP A 365 4.94 4.40 0.81
N MET A 366 5.11 5.14 1.92
CA MET A 366 6.10 6.21 2.00
C MET A 366 7.53 5.65 1.92
N ALA A 367 7.81 4.57 2.64
CA ALA A 367 9.13 3.92 2.61
C ALA A 367 9.52 3.42 1.19
N ARG A 368 8.53 3.03 0.39
CA ARG A 368 8.69 2.54 -0.99
C ARG A 368 8.66 3.65 -2.04
N THR A 369 8.51 4.91 -1.62
CA THR A 369 8.47 6.08 -2.50
C THR A 369 9.71 6.95 -2.23
N PRO A 370 10.84 6.74 -2.95
CA PRO A 370 12.15 7.30 -2.58
C PRO A 370 12.16 8.82 -2.37
N HIS A 371 11.54 9.56 -3.29
CA HIS A 371 11.51 11.02 -3.23
C HIS A 371 10.69 11.56 -2.04
N LEU A 372 9.71 10.82 -1.50
CA LEU A 372 8.98 11.19 -0.28
C LEU A 372 9.75 10.73 0.96
N ARG A 373 10.29 9.51 0.95
CA ARG A 373 11.11 8.96 2.04
C ARG A 373 12.31 9.84 2.39
N GLU A 374 12.95 10.41 1.38
CA GLU A 374 14.16 11.22 1.50
C GLU A 374 13.86 12.70 1.82
N GLN A 375 12.59 13.12 1.80
CA GLN A 375 12.22 14.47 2.18
C GLN A 375 12.48 14.72 3.68
N PRO A 376 13.06 15.88 4.04
CA PRO A 376 13.22 16.28 5.44
C PRO A 376 11.88 16.31 6.17
N GLY A 377 11.82 15.79 7.39
CA GLY A 377 10.60 15.80 8.20
C GLY A 377 9.58 14.71 7.88
N THR A 378 9.72 13.92 6.79
CA THR A 378 8.77 12.85 6.45
C THR A 378 8.64 11.83 7.58
N ARG A 379 9.76 11.34 8.13
CA ARG A 379 9.75 10.33 9.19
C ARG A 379 9.04 10.83 10.45
N ASP A 380 9.32 12.07 10.85
CA ASP A 380 8.70 12.67 12.04
C ASP A 380 7.22 12.96 11.80
N THR A 381 6.85 13.40 10.59
CA THR A 381 5.45 13.59 10.18
C THR A 381 4.67 12.28 10.20
N LEU A 382 5.27 11.17 9.75
CA LEU A 382 4.65 9.84 9.81
C LEU A 382 4.41 9.35 11.24
N LYS A 383 5.29 9.69 12.19
CA LYS A 383 5.11 9.39 13.61
C LYS A 383 3.92 10.17 14.17
N LEU A 384 3.86 11.49 13.93
CA LEU A 384 2.72 12.32 14.34
C LEU A 384 1.40 11.84 13.71
N LEU A 385 1.43 11.51 12.42
CA LEU A 385 0.26 11.01 11.70
C LEU A 385 -0.22 9.68 12.28
N GLY A 386 0.70 8.75 12.52
CA GLY A 386 0.38 7.45 13.08
C GLY A 386 -0.29 7.57 14.45
N GLU A 387 0.23 8.44 15.31
CA GLU A 387 -0.34 8.71 16.63
C GLU A 387 -1.76 9.29 16.51
N ALA A 388 -1.95 10.27 15.63
CA ALA A 388 -3.25 10.90 15.39
C ALA A 388 -4.30 9.93 14.80
N ILE A 389 -3.87 8.94 14.00
CA ILE A 389 -4.77 7.91 13.46
C ILE A 389 -5.16 6.89 14.52
N LEU A 390 -4.21 6.49 15.38
CA LEU A 390 -4.40 5.45 16.41
C LEU A 390 -5.19 5.95 17.62
N VAL A 391 -5.06 7.23 17.98
CA VAL A 391 -5.72 7.84 19.14
C VAL A 391 -6.82 8.79 18.66
N PRO A 392 -8.09 8.36 18.58
CA PRO A 392 -9.19 9.21 18.14
C PRO A 392 -9.37 10.40 19.10
N GLY A 393 -9.44 11.62 18.57
CA GLY A 393 -9.77 12.82 19.35
C GLY A 393 -8.59 13.61 19.96
N SER A 394 -7.34 13.21 19.72
CA SER A 394 -6.13 13.95 20.14
C SER A 394 -5.93 15.29 19.40
N ALA A 395 -6.62 15.52 18.28
CA ALA A 395 -6.53 16.75 17.47
C ALA A 395 -7.23 18.00 18.07
N LYS A 396 -7.28 18.12 19.40
CA LYS A 396 -7.71 19.34 20.11
C LYS A 396 -6.74 19.67 21.25
N ALA A 397 -5.49 19.96 20.92
CA ALA A 397 -4.57 20.69 21.78
C ALA A 397 -3.47 21.30 20.91
N GLY A 398 -3.68 22.54 20.47
CA GLY A 398 -2.75 23.29 19.62
C GLY A 398 -3.40 24.59 19.19
#